data_AF-A0A932A391-F1
#
_entry.id   AF-A0A932A391-F1
#
_cell.length_a   1.000
_cell.length_b   1.000
_cell.length_c   1.000
_cell.angle_alpha   90.00
_cell.angle_beta   90.00
_cell.angle_gamma   90.00
#
_symmetry.space_group_name_H-M   'P 1'
#
loop_
_entity.id
_entity.type
_entity.pdbx_description
1 polymer ?
#
loop_
_entity_poly.entity_id
_entity_poly.type
_entity_poly.pdbx_seq_one_letter_code
_entity_poly.pdbx_strand_id
1 'polypeptide(L)'
;MVQPTIRPLHNSRSAGEVLTSWVYALAGTSSSNPQESWLEYLKTYWKQNIYSKKNTLDSFESFWEGALQDGYVTESLPAQKIFHANTAVLSEVTQEAKPQKSDSLELQLTVSPTIFDGRCANVGSLQELPDPVTKITWDNVAAMSPKTADKLGVKQGNIIELSNR
;
A
#
# COMPACT_ATOMS: atom_id res chain seq x y z
N MET A 1 -5.80 -13.11 7.14
CA MET A 1 -5.18 -14.00 6.14
C MET A 1 -5.82 -13.74 4.78
N VAL A 2 -5.13 -14.03 3.68
CA VAL A 2 -5.72 -13.94 2.33
C VAL A 2 -5.96 -15.34 1.82
N GLN A 3 -7.23 -15.70 1.59
CA GLN A 3 -7.61 -17.02 1.07
C GLN A 3 -7.80 -16.97 -0.46
N PRO A 4 -7.25 -17.94 -1.21
CA PRO A 4 -7.55 -18.07 -2.62
C PRO A 4 -9.01 -18.53 -2.78
N THR A 5 -9.83 -17.71 -3.44
CA THR A 5 -11.24 -18.02 -3.72
C THR A 5 -11.45 -18.73 -5.05
N ILE A 6 -10.45 -18.70 -5.93
CA ILE A 6 -10.46 -19.34 -7.24
C ILE A 6 -9.05 -19.85 -7.58
N ARG A 7 -8.97 -20.90 -8.41
CA ARG A 7 -7.69 -21.35 -9.00
C ARG A 7 -7.14 -20.28 -9.96
N PRO A 8 -5.81 -20.13 -10.10
CA PRO A 8 -5.23 -19.21 -11.07
C PRO A 8 -5.77 -19.47 -12.49
N LEU A 9 -6.25 -18.41 -13.15
CA LEU A 9 -6.80 -18.49 -14.51
C LEU A 9 -5.70 -18.64 -15.58
N HIS A 10 -4.51 -18.16 -15.26
CA HIS A 10 -3.32 -18.23 -16.10
C HIS A 10 -2.20 -18.95 -15.34
N ASN A 11 -1.12 -19.28 -16.04
CA ASN A 11 0.09 -19.83 -15.43
C ASN A 11 0.89 -18.72 -14.70
N SER A 12 0.25 -18.07 -13.73
CA SER A 12 0.83 -17.07 -12.85
C SER A 12 1.21 -17.71 -11.52
N ARG A 13 2.14 -17.06 -10.83
CA ARG A 13 2.56 -17.45 -9.48
C ARG A 13 2.46 -16.26 -8.56
N SER A 14 2.04 -16.49 -7.32
CA SER A 14 2.05 -15.44 -6.31
C SER A 14 3.48 -15.10 -5.87
N ALA A 15 3.69 -13.92 -5.29
CA ALA A 15 5.02 -13.51 -4.82
C ALA A 15 5.60 -14.51 -3.80
N GLY A 16 4.76 -15.06 -2.91
CA GLY A 16 5.16 -16.07 -1.93
C GLY A 16 5.63 -17.38 -2.57
N GLU A 17 4.94 -17.85 -3.61
CA GLU A 17 5.34 -19.03 -4.38
C GLU A 17 6.69 -18.84 -5.09
N VAL A 18 6.92 -17.66 -5.68
CA VAL A 18 8.19 -17.35 -6.36
C VAL A 18 9.34 -17.32 -5.36
N LEU A 19 9.17 -16.61 -4.24
CA LEU A 19 10.21 -16.49 -3.22
C LEU A 19 10.53 -17.82 -2.56
N THR A 20 9.51 -18.61 -2.19
CA THR A 20 9.74 -19.94 -1.61
C THR A 20 10.40 -20.89 -2.60
N SER A 21 9.99 -20.86 -3.88
CA SER A 21 10.65 -21.67 -4.92
C SER A 21 12.14 -21.35 -5.02
N TRP A 22 12.54 -20.08 -4.94
CA TRP A 22 13.95 -19.69 -4.95
C TRP A 22 14.68 -20.13 -3.69
N VAL A 23 14.08 -19.94 -2.50
CA VAL A 23 14.67 -20.37 -1.23
C VAL A 23 14.91 -21.87 -1.20
N TYR A 24 13.92 -22.67 -1.60
CA TYR A 24 14.07 -24.12 -1.65
C TYR A 24 15.13 -24.54 -2.68
N ALA A 25 15.12 -23.93 -3.88
CA ALA A 25 16.13 -24.19 -4.90
C ALA A 25 17.56 -23.89 -4.40
N LEU A 26 17.76 -22.78 -3.67
CA LEU A 26 19.03 -22.46 -3.04
C LEU A 26 19.41 -23.43 -1.92
N ALA A 27 18.43 -23.97 -1.21
CA ALA A 27 18.62 -25.00 -0.18
C ALA A 27 18.81 -26.41 -0.76
N GLY A 28 18.86 -26.58 -2.09
CA GLY A 28 19.02 -27.88 -2.76
C GLY A 28 17.78 -28.78 -2.66
N THR A 29 16.63 -28.22 -2.30
CA THR A 29 15.35 -28.93 -2.23
C THR A 29 14.44 -28.40 -3.34
N SER A 30 13.74 -29.29 -4.04
CA SER A 30 12.83 -28.90 -5.12
C SER A 30 11.45 -29.43 -4.79
N SER A 31 10.47 -28.53 -4.71
CA SER A 31 9.07 -28.92 -4.64
C SER A 31 8.49 -29.01 -6.05
N SER A 32 7.73 -30.07 -6.30
CA SER A 32 6.96 -30.27 -7.53
C SER A 32 5.76 -29.32 -7.61
N ASN A 33 5.26 -28.81 -6.48
CA ASN A 33 4.12 -27.90 -6.42
C ASN A 33 4.45 -26.62 -5.62
N PRO A 34 4.70 -25.48 -6.29
CA PRO A 34 4.99 -24.20 -5.62
C PRO A 34 3.90 -23.73 -4.66
N GLN A 35 2.62 -24.04 -4.92
CA GLN A 35 1.50 -23.61 -4.07
C GLN A 35 1.50 -24.34 -2.73
N GLU A 36 1.75 -25.64 -2.76
CA GLU A 36 1.84 -26.47 -1.54
C GLU A 36 3.03 -26.02 -0.67
N SER A 37 4.17 -25.74 -1.30
CA SER A 37 5.35 -25.23 -0.58
C SER A 37 5.11 -23.89 0.08
N TRP A 38 4.42 -22.97 -0.60
CA TRP A 38 4.05 -21.70 0.00
C TRP A 38 3.09 -21.89 1.19
N LEU A 39 2.08 -22.75 1.05
CA LEU A 39 1.13 -23.06 2.12
C LEU A 39 1.81 -23.73 3.32
N GLU A 40 2.73 -24.66 3.09
CA GLU A 40 3.50 -25.34 4.13
C GLU A 40 4.40 -24.36 4.88
N TYR A 41 5.08 -23.46 4.15
CA TYR A 41 5.84 -22.38 4.75
C TYR A 41 4.97 -21.49 5.64
N LEU A 42 3.79 -21.07 5.14
CA LEU A 42 2.85 -20.25 5.90
C LEU A 42 2.38 -20.97 7.18
N LYS A 43 1.95 -22.23 7.08
CA LYS A 43 1.53 -23.02 8.25
C LYS A 43 2.66 -23.15 9.27
N THR A 44 3.88 -23.41 8.81
CA THR A 44 5.06 -23.51 9.67
C THR A 44 5.35 -22.18 10.38
N TYR A 45 5.35 -21.07 9.64
CA TYR A 45 5.55 -19.74 10.20
C TYR A 45 4.50 -19.41 11.26
N TRP A 46 3.22 -19.68 10.96
CA TRP A 46 2.11 -19.42 11.88
C TRP A 46 2.17 -20.28 13.14
N LYS A 47 2.51 -21.56 12.99
CA LYS A 47 2.71 -22.47 14.13
C LYS A 47 3.79 -21.95 15.07
N GLN A 48 4.90 -21.45 14.52
CA GLN A 48 6.06 -20.98 15.28
C GLN A 48 5.92 -19.57 15.86
N ASN A 49 5.25 -18.65 15.16
CA ASN A 49 5.28 -17.22 15.49
C ASN A 49 3.96 -16.67 16.04
N ILE A 50 2.84 -17.33 15.75
CA ILE A 50 1.49 -16.86 16.12
C ILE A 50 0.87 -17.82 17.12
N TYR A 51 0.71 -19.09 16.74
CA TYR A 51 0.10 -20.12 17.59
C TYR A 51 0.90 -20.36 18.88
N SER A 52 2.23 -20.40 18.81
CA SER A 52 3.11 -20.57 19.98
C SER A 52 2.94 -19.48 21.05
N LYS A 53 2.48 -18.28 20.67
CA LYS A 53 2.25 -17.14 21.57
C LYS A 53 0.82 -17.12 22.12
N LYS A 54 -0.08 -17.94 21.56
CA LYS A 54 -1.45 -18.10 22.03
C LYS A 54 -1.47 -19.08 23.18
N ASN A 55 -1.99 -18.64 24.33
CA ASN A 55 -2.19 -19.51 25.48
C ASN A 55 -3.49 -20.30 25.32
N THR A 56 -3.53 -21.20 24.32
CA THR A 56 -4.73 -21.97 23.95
C THR A 56 -4.41 -23.46 24.02
N LEU A 57 -5.37 -24.26 24.50
CA LEU A 57 -5.24 -25.72 24.64
C LEU A 57 -5.62 -26.48 23.36
N ASP A 58 -6.23 -25.80 22.40
CA ASP A 58 -6.67 -26.37 21.12
C ASP A 58 -5.48 -26.74 20.23
N SER A 59 -5.67 -27.71 19.33
CA SER A 59 -4.66 -28.08 18.34
C SER A 59 -4.37 -26.94 17.37
N PHE A 60 -3.20 -26.99 16.73
CA PHE A 60 -2.84 -26.01 15.70
C PHE A 60 -3.84 -26.03 14.54
N GLU A 61 -4.36 -27.20 14.18
CA GLU A 61 -5.32 -27.36 13.09
C GLU A 61 -6.64 -26.65 13.40
N SER A 62 -7.18 -26.85 14.61
CA SER A 62 -8.40 -26.16 15.04
C SER A 62 -8.21 -24.64 15.09
N PHE A 63 -7.05 -24.19 15.59
CA PHE A 63 -6.68 -22.77 15.58
C PHE A 63 -6.58 -22.21 14.16
N TRP A 64 -5.92 -22.94 13.24
CA TRP A 64 -5.70 -22.52 11.87
C TRP A 64 -7.02 -22.40 11.10
N GLU A 65 -7.92 -23.38 11.25
CA GLU A 65 -9.25 -23.36 10.63
C GLU A 65 -10.11 -22.21 11.19
N GLY A 66 -10.09 -21.99 12.50
CA GLY A 66 -10.77 -20.84 13.12
C GLY A 66 -10.23 -19.51 12.60
N ALA A 67 -8.92 -19.35 12.52
CA ALA A 67 -8.29 -18.14 11.98
C ALA A 67 -8.59 -17.91 10.50
N LEU A 68 -8.75 -18.97 9.73
CA LEU A 68 -9.21 -18.90 8.34
C LEU A 68 -10.68 -18.45 8.29
N GLN A 69 -11.55 -19.06 9.08
CA GLN A 69 -12.98 -18.74 9.14
C GLN A 69 -13.22 -17.29 9.55
N ASP A 70 -12.55 -16.84 10.61
CA ASP A 70 -12.71 -15.48 11.15
C ASP A 70 -12.01 -14.43 10.28
N GLY A 71 -10.98 -14.84 9.52
CA GLY A 71 -10.20 -13.97 8.63
C GLY A 71 -9.13 -13.12 9.33
N TYR A 72 -9.17 -13.02 10.66
CA TYR A 72 -8.21 -12.29 11.48
C TYR A 72 -7.78 -13.08 12.72
N VAL A 73 -6.66 -12.66 13.32
CA VAL A 73 -6.22 -13.14 14.64
C VAL A 73 -5.82 -11.93 15.47
N THR A 74 -6.33 -11.85 16.69
CA THR A 74 -5.95 -10.79 17.64
C THR A 74 -4.63 -11.16 18.30
N GLU A 75 -3.61 -10.31 18.23
CA GLU A 75 -2.39 -10.46 19.00
C GLU A 75 -2.30 -9.36 20.06
N SER A 76 -1.89 -9.73 21.28
CA SER A 76 -1.53 -8.73 22.28
C SER A 76 -0.10 -8.28 22.00
N LEU A 77 0.04 -7.05 21.51
CA LEU A 77 1.35 -6.45 21.29
C LEU A 77 1.92 -5.96 22.63
N PRO A 78 3.21 -6.19 22.93
CA PRO A 78 3.82 -5.64 24.12
C PRO A 78 3.74 -4.12 24.09
N ALA A 79 3.59 -3.49 25.27
CA ALA A 79 3.61 -2.03 25.39
C ALA A 79 4.89 -1.48 24.75
N GLN A 80 4.74 -0.65 23.72
CA GLN A 80 5.89 0.02 23.10
C GLN A 80 6.46 1.04 24.09
N LYS A 81 7.79 1.07 24.22
CA LYS A 81 8.45 2.15 24.97
C LYS A 81 8.23 3.46 24.23
N ILE A 82 7.53 4.40 24.87
CA ILE A 82 7.33 5.74 24.33
C ILE A 82 8.64 6.48 24.49
N PHE A 83 9.25 6.87 23.37
CA PHE A 83 10.40 7.77 23.37
C PHE A 83 9.90 9.20 23.55
N HIS A 84 10.36 9.88 24.59
CA HIS A 84 10.15 11.32 24.73
C HIS A 84 11.19 12.03 23.87
N ALA A 85 10.74 12.67 22.79
CA ALA A 85 11.61 13.49 21.96
C ALA A 85 12.13 14.69 22.77
N ASN A 86 13.41 15.04 22.62
CA ASN A 86 13.96 16.26 23.18
C ASN A 86 13.43 17.46 22.37
N THR A 87 12.42 18.13 22.92
CA THR A 87 11.76 19.28 22.29
C THR A 87 12.66 20.51 22.21
N ALA A 88 13.77 20.57 22.96
CA ALA A 88 14.73 21.67 22.88
C ALA A 88 15.54 21.68 21.57
N VAL A 89 15.62 20.55 20.85
CA VAL A 89 16.31 20.46 19.55
C VAL A 89 15.39 20.91 18.40
N LEU A 90 14.08 21.00 18.62
CA LEU A 90 13.12 21.43 17.60
C LEU A 90 13.32 22.88 17.15
N SER A 91 13.88 23.73 18.02
CA SER A 91 14.19 25.13 17.68
C SER A 91 15.32 25.26 16.64
N GLU A 92 16.20 24.26 16.52
CA GLU A 92 17.26 24.26 15.51
C GLU A 92 16.71 23.81 14.15
N VAL A 93 15.88 22.76 14.14
CA VAL A 93 15.22 22.23 12.92
C VAL A 93 14.24 23.24 12.30
N THR A 94 13.51 24.00 13.12
CA THR A 94 12.53 24.98 12.64
C THR A 94 13.17 26.24 12.03
N GLN A 95 14.46 26.50 12.29
CA GLN A 95 15.16 27.61 11.64
C GLN A 95 15.60 27.29 10.21
N GLU A 96 15.96 26.04 9.93
CA GLU A 96 16.32 25.58 8.58
C GLU A 96 15.08 25.39 7.68
N ALA A 97 13.94 25.02 8.26
CA ALA A 97 12.70 24.77 7.54
C ALA A 97 11.85 26.03 7.26
N LYS A 98 12.44 27.24 7.27
CA LYS A 98 11.67 28.45 6.93
C LYS A 98 11.31 28.40 5.44
N PRO A 99 10.01 28.40 5.09
CA PRO A 99 9.60 28.38 3.69
C PRO A 99 10.14 29.64 3.00
N GLN A 100 10.92 29.44 1.95
CA GLN A 100 11.41 30.53 1.12
C GLN A 100 10.19 31.14 0.42
N LYS A 101 9.79 32.35 0.84
CA LYS A 101 8.72 33.07 0.16
C LYS A 101 9.20 33.42 -1.24
N SER A 102 8.60 32.76 -2.22
CA SER A 102 8.75 33.07 -3.63
C SER A 102 7.41 33.55 -4.16
N ASP A 103 7.42 34.57 -5.02
CA ASP A 103 6.24 35.01 -5.76
C ASP A 103 5.96 34.12 -6.99
N SER A 104 6.73 33.04 -7.18
CA SER A 104 6.53 32.07 -8.26
C SER A 104 5.35 31.14 -8.00
N LEU A 105 4.82 30.55 -9.07
CA LEU A 105 3.86 29.44 -8.95
C LEU A 105 4.53 28.23 -8.30
N GLU A 106 3.77 27.50 -7.48
CA GLU A 106 4.19 26.27 -6.82
C GLU A 106 3.32 25.12 -7.33
N LEU A 107 3.95 23.97 -7.59
CA LEU A 107 3.27 22.75 -7.98
C LEU A 107 3.14 21.82 -6.77
N GLN A 108 1.91 21.59 -6.32
CA GLN A 108 1.61 20.59 -5.30
C GLN A 108 1.20 19.28 -5.95
N LEU A 109 1.99 18.22 -5.72
CA LEU A 109 1.63 16.87 -6.15
C LEU A 109 0.66 16.26 -5.14
N THR A 110 -0.49 15.82 -5.62
CA THR A 110 -1.51 15.13 -4.84
C THR A 110 -1.81 13.78 -5.46
N VAL A 111 -2.28 12.87 -4.62
CA VAL A 111 -2.61 11.51 -5.02
C VAL A 111 -4.08 11.47 -5.43
N SER A 112 -4.39 10.79 -6.53
CA SER A 112 -5.78 10.63 -6.97
C SER A 112 -6.56 9.81 -5.93
N PRO A 113 -7.75 10.25 -5.52
CA PRO A 113 -8.58 9.48 -4.59
C PRO A 113 -9.16 8.21 -5.21
N THR A 114 -9.20 8.09 -6.54
CA THR A 114 -9.79 6.94 -7.25
C THR A 114 -8.77 5.90 -7.67
N ILE A 115 -7.58 6.33 -8.11
CA ILE A 115 -6.56 5.45 -8.70
C ILE A 115 -5.27 5.38 -7.85
N PHE A 116 -5.18 6.21 -6.81
CA PHE A 116 -4.01 6.30 -5.93
C PHE A 116 -2.71 6.55 -6.71
N ASP A 117 -1.83 5.54 -6.78
CA ASP A 117 -0.50 5.62 -7.39
C ASP A 117 -0.42 5.03 -8.80
N GLY A 118 -1.56 4.72 -9.43
CA GLY A 118 -1.60 4.24 -10.82
C GLY A 118 -1.55 2.72 -10.97
N ARG A 119 -1.34 1.94 -9.90
CA ARG A 119 -1.36 0.46 -10.00
C ARG A 119 -2.68 -0.12 -10.52
N CYS A 120 -3.77 0.63 -10.34
CA CYS A 120 -5.10 0.27 -10.83
C CYS A 120 -5.52 1.05 -12.08
N ALA A 121 -4.60 1.65 -12.83
CA ALA A 121 -4.94 2.49 -13.99
C ALA A 121 -5.63 1.71 -15.13
N ASN A 122 -5.43 0.39 -15.20
CA ASN A 122 -6.09 -0.50 -16.16
C ASN A 122 -7.49 -0.97 -15.71
N VAL A 123 -7.96 -0.55 -14.53
CA VAL A 123 -9.29 -0.89 -14.03
C VAL A 123 -10.28 0.18 -14.50
N GLY A 124 -10.99 -0.11 -15.60
CA GLY A 124 -11.90 0.85 -16.25
C GLY A 124 -12.98 1.42 -15.31
N SER A 125 -13.51 0.62 -14.39
CA SER A 125 -14.50 1.11 -13.41
C SER A 125 -13.94 2.14 -12.43
N LEU A 126 -12.64 2.07 -12.10
CA LEU A 126 -11.99 3.08 -11.27
C LEU A 126 -11.66 4.36 -12.05
N GLN A 127 -11.44 4.24 -13.36
CA GLN A 127 -11.28 5.39 -14.27
C GLN A 127 -12.61 6.12 -14.52
N GLU A 128 -13.72 5.37 -14.55
CA GLU A 128 -15.09 5.89 -14.67
C GLU A 128 -15.64 6.47 -13.35
N LEU A 129 -15.01 6.17 -12.21
CA LEU A 129 -15.41 6.74 -10.93
C LEU A 129 -15.06 8.24 -10.89
N PRO A 130 -16.02 9.16 -10.78
CA PRO A 130 -15.73 10.59 -10.79
C PRO A 130 -14.95 11.01 -9.56
N ASP A 131 -13.96 11.88 -9.75
CA ASP A 131 -13.26 12.53 -8.64
C ASP A 131 -14.27 13.25 -7.72
N PRO A 132 -14.17 13.11 -6.39
CA PRO A 132 -15.16 13.63 -5.46
C PRO A 132 -15.34 15.15 -5.54
N VAL A 133 -14.32 15.90 -5.97
CA VAL A 133 -14.34 17.36 -6.04
C VAL A 133 -14.66 17.83 -7.47
N THR A 134 -13.85 17.41 -8.44
CA THR A 134 -13.89 17.93 -9.82
C THR A 134 -14.92 17.24 -10.70
N LYS A 135 -15.39 16.04 -10.31
CA LYS A 135 -16.29 15.17 -11.08
C LYS A 135 -15.72 14.68 -12.42
N ILE A 136 -14.41 14.84 -12.62
CA ILE A 136 -13.72 14.41 -13.83
C ILE A 136 -13.48 12.90 -13.77
N THR A 137 -13.54 12.26 -14.94
CA THR A 137 -13.24 10.84 -15.16
C THR A 137 -12.26 10.73 -16.32
N TRP A 138 -11.47 9.65 -16.36
CA TRP A 138 -10.50 9.36 -17.44
C TRP A 138 -9.41 10.41 -17.72
N ASP A 139 -9.23 11.39 -16.85
CA ASP A 139 -8.29 12.49 -17.08
C ASP A 139 -7.51 12.86 -15.80
N ASN A 140 -6.37 13.52 -15.99
CA ASN A 140 -5.59 14.13 -14.93
C ASN A 140 -5.60 15.64 -15.12
N VAL A 141 -5.84 16.39 -14.04
CA VAL A 141 -6.05 17.83 -14.12
C VAL A 141 -5.12 18.62 -13.23
N ALA A 142 -4.67 19.76 -13.75
CA ALA A 142 -4.05 20.80 -12.94
C ALA A 142 -5.15 21.63 -12.28
N ALA A 143 -5.38 21.41 -10.99
CA ALA A 143 -6.30 22.24 -10.21
C ALA A 143 -5.63 23.56 -9.81
N MET A 144 -6.29 24.69 -10.09
CA MET A 144 -5.81 26.01 -9.71
C MET A 144 -6.96 26.90 -9.23
N SER A 145 -6.64 27.92 -8.42
CA SER A 145 -7.64 28.89 -7.97
C SER A 145 -8.14 29.75 -9.14
N PRO A 146 -9.40 30.24 -9.12
CA PRO A 146 -9.90 31.14 -10.15
C PRO A 146 -9.02 32.38 -10.34
N LYS A 147 -8.52 32.96 -9.25
CA LYS A 147 -7.61 34.12 -9.27
C LYS A 147 -6.29 33.82 -9.99
N THR A 148 -5.79 32.58 -9.87
CA THR A 148 -4.58 32.14 -10.58
C THR A 148 -4.88 31.94 -12.06
N ALA A 149 -6.02 31.32 -12.39
CA ALA A 149 -6.45 31.11 -13.77
C ALA A 149 -6.62 32.44 -14.54
N ASP A 150 -7.25 33.45 -13.92
CA ASP A 150 -7.43 34.78 -14.51
C ASP A 150 -6.09 35.47 -14.81
N LYS A 151 -5.12 35.38 -13.89
CA LYS A 151 -3.77 35.93 -14.09
C LYS A 151 -3.03 35.27 -15.24
N LEU A 152 -3.27 33.98 -15.47
CA LEU A 152 -2.66 33.20 -16.55
C LEU A 152 -3.47 33.29 -17.86
N GLY A 153 -4.67 33.87 -17.84
CA GLY A 153 -5.55 33.95 -19.00
C GLY A 153 -6.12 32.60 -19.45
N VAL A 154 -6.14 31.59 -18.57
CA VAL A 154 -6.62 30.23 -18.88
C VAL A 154 -8.04 30.00 -18.39
N LYS A 155 -8.77 29.14 -19.08
CA LYS A 155 -10.14 28.72 -18.73
C LYS A 155 -10.20 27.21 -18.53
N GLN A 156 -11.29 26.75 -17.91
CA GLN A 156 -11.58 25.33 -17.77
C GLN A 156 -11.55 24.64 -19.15
N GLY A 157 -10.87 23.50 -19.24
CA GLY A 157 -10.70 22.74 -20.49
C GLY A 157 -9.53 23.18 -21.37
N ASN A 158 -8.76 24.21 -20.96
CA ASN A 158 -7.51 24.51 -21.65
C ASN A 158 -6.43 23.49 -21.29
N ILE A 159 -5.67 23.07 -22.30
CA ILE A 159 -4.46 22.28 -22.12
C ILE A 159 -3.35 23.25 -21.75
N ILE A 160 -2.65 22.95 -20.65
CA ILE A 160 -1.51 23.73 -20.18
C ILE A 160 -0.26 22.86 -20.18
N GLU A 161 0.88 23.47 -20.46
CA GLU A 161 2.20 22.84 -20.33
C GLU A 161 2.82 23.28 -19.00
N LEU A 162 3.23 22.32 -18.18
CA LEU A 162 3.95 22.57 -16.93
C LEU A 162 5.44 22.38 -17.16
N SER A 163 6.21 23.47 -17.18
CA SER A 163 7.66 23.45 -17.29
C SER A 163 8.31 23.87 -15.97
N ASN A 164 9.26 23.08 -15.46
CA ASN A 164 10.15 23.50 -14.38
C ASN A 164 11.44 24.12 -14.96
N ARG A 165 12.06 25.02 -14.20
CA ARG A 165 13.34 25.65 -14.55
C ARG A 165 14.52 24.81 -14.11
#